data_AF-A0ABC8T195-F1
#
_entry.id   AF-A0ABC8T195-F1
#
_cell.length_a   1.000
_cell.length_b   1.000
_cell.length_c   1.000
_cell.angle_alpha   90.00
_cell.angle_beta   90.00
_cell.angle_gamma   90.00
#
_symmetry.space_group_name_H-M   'P 1'
#
loop_
_entity.id
_entity.type
_entity.pdbx_description
1 polymer ?
#
loop_
_entity_poly.entity_id
_entity_poly.type
_entity_poly.pdbx_seq_one_letter_code
_entity_poly.pdbx_strand_id
1 'polypeptide(L)'
;MSKARTVGIGMDYSPTSKSALKWTIDNLIEAGDRIIIIHVQSPKADPTNKQLFADTGSPLIPLEEFREISVSKQYGLTPDPEVLDRLDTVSKAKGAKVVAKVYWGDPREKLCDAVELLKLDSIVVGSRGLGVIKR
;
A
#
# COMPACT_ATOMS: atom_id res chain seq x y z
N MET A 1 -16.53 21.65 -3.88
CA MET A 1 -15.35 20.92 -3.41
C MET A 1 -15.23 19.66 -4.24
N SER A 2 -14.07 19.37 -4.81
CA SER A 2 -13.84 18.13 -5.56
C SER A 2 -14.08 16.92 -4.65
N LYS A 3 -14.56 15.81 -5.23
CA LYS A 3 -14.75 14.53 -4.53
C LYS A 3 -13.39 14.06 -4.00
N ALA A 4 -13.29 13.75 -2.71
CA ALA A 4 -12.09 13.15 -2.13
C ALA A 4 -11.80 11.80 -2.82
N ARG A 5 -10.60 11.66 -3.39
CA ARG A 5 -10.21 10.46 -4.14
C ARG A 5 -9.54 9.45 -3.23
N THR A 6 -9.71 8.18 -3.55
CA THR A 6 -9.00 7.07 -2.89
C THR A 6 -7.95 6.52 -3.85
N VAL A 7 -6.68 6.74 -3.52
CA VAL A 7 -5.53 6.34 -4.32
C VAL A 7 -4.83 5.16 -3.65
N GLY A 8 -4.76 4.02 -4.34
CA GLY A 8 -3.98 2.86 -3.90
C GLY A 8 -2.55 2.89 -4.40
N ILE A 9 -1.59 2.46 -3.59
CA ILE A 9 -0.18 2.35 -3.98
C ILE A 9 0.30 0.93 -3.68
N GLY A 10 0.71 0.21 -4.72
CA GLY A 10 1.33 -1.10 -4.58
C GLY A 10 2.73 -0.97 -3.99
N MET A 11 2.95 -1.57 -2.83
CA MET A 11 4.19 -1.46 -2.06
C MET A 11 4.77 -2.84 -1.78
N ASP A 12 5.93 -3.13 -2.37
CA ASP A 12 6.75 -4.32 -2.08
C ASP A 12 8.13 -3.93 -1.50
N TYR A 13 8.30 -2.65 -1.14
CA TYR A 13 9.55 -2.04 -0.65
C TYR A 13 10.72 -2.09 -1.64
N SER A 14 10.46 -2.39 -2.91
CA SER A 14 11.46 -2.26 -3.98
C SER A 14 11.79 -0.78 -4.27
N PRO A 15 12.95 -0.47 -4.87
CA PRO A 15 13.25 0.89 -5.32
C PRO A 15 12.18 1.47 -6.25
N THR A 16 11.55 0.60 -7.06
CA THR A 16 10.50 0.98 -8.00
C THR A 16 9.19 1.30 -7.31
N SER A 17 8.81 0.58 -6.25
CA SER A 17 7.60 0.91 -5.48
C SER A 17 7.78 2.18 -4.64
N LYS A 18 8.98 2.39 -4.06
CA LYS A 18 9.32 3.64 -3.37
C LYS A 18 9.28 4.85 -4.31
N SER A 19 9.79 4.67 -5.53
CA SER A 19 9.72 5.71 -6.57
C SER A 19 8.26 6.01 -6.96
N ALA A 20 7.41 4.98 -7.08
CA ALA A 20 5.98 5.14 -7.33
C ALA A 20 5.28 5.90 -6.19
N LEU A 21 5.61 5.61 -4.93
CA LEU A 21 5.12 6.35 -3.77
C LEU A 21 5.51 7.83 -3.86
N LYS A 22 6.80 8.11 -4.07
CA LYS A 22 7.28 9.49 -4.21
C LYS A 22 6.55 10.23 -5.32
N TRP A 23 6.45 9.62 -6.51
CA TRP A 23 5.75 10.22 -7.65
C TRP A 23 4.28 10.51 -7.32
N THR A 24 3.61 9.58 -6.65
CA THR A 24 2.21 9.73 -6.22
C THR A 24 2.05 10.92 -5.29
N ILE A 25 2.88 11.00 -4.25
CA ILE A 25 2.85 12.11 -3.28
C ILE A 25 3.07 13.45 -3.98
N ASP A 26 4.04 13.53 -4.89
CA ASP A 26 4.43 14.78 -5.53
C ASP A 26 3.41 15.26 -6.57
N ASN A 27 2.78 14.35 -7.31
CA ASN A 27 2.02 14.69 -8.53
C ASN A 27 0.52 14.38 -8.48
N LEU A 28 0.09 13.42 -7.66
CA LEU A 28 -1.28 12.91 -7.70
C LEU A 28 -2.10 13.31 -6.46
N ILE A 29 -1.47 13.35 -5.28
CA ILE A 29 -2.18 13.58 -4.02
C ILE A 29 -2.47 15.06 -3.79
N GLU A 30 -3.75 15.36 -3.55
CA GLU A 30 -4.26 16.67 -3.13
C GLU A 30 -4.78 16.62 -1.68
N ALA A 31 -5.17 17.79 -1.16
CA ALA A 31 -5.71 17.90 0.17
C ALA A 31 -7.07 17.19 0.29
N GLY A 32 -7.23 16.37 1.34
CA GLY A 32 -8.44 15.58 1.58
C GLY A 32 -8.48 14.23 0.86
N ASP A 33 -7.51 13.92 0.00
CA ASP A 33 -7.40 12.59 -0.61
C ASP A 33 -7.04 11.51 0.44
N ARG A 34 -7.40 10.27 0.12
CA ARG A 34 -7.06 9.08 0.90
C ARG A 34 -6.02 8.24 0.18
N ILE A 35 -4.91 7.97 0.86
CA ILE A 35 -3.85 7.07 0.39
C ILE A 35 -4.03 5.71 1.05
N ILE A 36 -4.06 4.64 0.25
CA ILE A 36 -4.05 3.27 0.73
C ILE A 36 -2.78 2.56 0.25
N ILE A 37 -1.87 2.28 1.17
CA ILE A 37 -0.71 1.42 0.90
C ILE A 37 -1.17 -0.03 0.84
N ILE A 38 -0.97 -0.67 -0.30
CA ILE A 38 -1.35 -2.06 -0.53
C ILE A 38 -0.09 -2.90 -0.59
N HIS A 39 0.11 -3.72 0.44
CA HIS A 39 1.21 -4.66 0.51
C HIS A 39 0.69 -6.07 0.28
N VAL A 40 1.27 -6.81 -0.66
CA VAL A 40 0.93 -8.22 -0.87
C VAL A 40 2.09 -9.10 -0.41
N GLN A 41 1.84 -9.89 0.62
CA GLN A 41 2.75 -10.91 1.09
C GLN A 41 2.68 -12.16 0.23
N SER A 42 3.86 -12.77 0.06
CA SER A 42 3.96 -14.07 -0.59
C SER A 42 3.16 -15.13 0.17
N PRO A 43 2.49 -16.07 -0.52
CA PRO A 43 1.76 -17.17 0.12
C PRO A 43 2.66 -18.07 0.98
N LYS A 44 3.98 -18.01 0.80
CA LYS A 44 4.97 -18.74 1.61
C LYS A 44 5.29 -18.08 2.95
N ALA A 45 4.93 -16.81 3.15
CA ALA A 45 5.03 -16.18 4.46
C ALA A 45 3.96 -16.83 5.36
N ASP A 46 4.33 -17.27 6.56
CA ASP A 46 3.40 -17.82 7.55
C ASP A 46 2.98 -16.75 8.56
N PRO A 47 1.90 -15.99 8.30
CA PRO A 47 1.22 -15.31 9.37
C PRO A 47 0.36 -16.33 10.12
N THR A 48 0.37 -16.25 11.44
CA THR A 48 -0.43 -17.06 12.36
C THR A 48 -1.95 -17.00 12.08
N ASN A 49 -2.40 -16.07 11.23
CA ASN A 49 -3.82 -15.77 10.93
C ASN A 49 -4.23 -15.96 9.45
N LYS A 50 -3.49 -16.76 8.66
CA LYS A 50 -3.71 -17.00 7.21
C LYS A 50 -5.16 -17.32 6.83
N GLN A 51 -5.88 -18.09 7.65
CA GLN A 51 -7.27 -18.52 7.34
C GLN A 51 -8.30 -17.40 7.52
N LEU A 52 -8.09 -16.44 8.42
CA LEU A 52 -9.10 -15.41 8.73
C LEU A 52 -9.12 -14.26 7.70
N PHE A 53 -8.05 -14.09 6.93
CA PHE A 53 -7.87 -12.95 6.02
C PHE A 53 -7.54 -13.35 4.58
N ALA A 54 -7.75 -14.62 4.21
CA ALA A 54 -7.43 -15.15 2.89
C ALA A 54 -8.17 -14.42 1.76
N ASP A 55 -9.44 -14.09 2.00
CA ASP A 55 -10.32 -13.51 0.98
C ASP A 55 -10.30 -11.98 0.99
N THR A 56 -10.28 -11.35 2.18
CA THR A 56 -10.48 -9.89 2.31
C THR A 56 -9.22 -9.10 2.67
N GLY A 57 -8.12 -9.78 3.03
CA GLY A 57 -6.91 -9.15 3.55
C GLY A 57 -7.08 -8.58 4.98
N SER A 58 -6.05 -7.89 5.48
CA SER A 58 -6.06 -7.28 6.81
C SER A 58 -7.17 -6.22 6.94
N PRO A 59 -7.56 -5.86 8.18
CA PRO A 59 -8.25 -4.58 8.39
C PRO A 59 -7.41 -3.41 7.85
N LEU A 60 -8.04 -2.25 7.67
CA LEU A 60 -7.34 -1.02 7.31
C LEU A 60 -6.52 -0.56 8.52
N ILE A 61 -5.20 -0.55 8.37
CA ILE A 61 -4.23 -0.21 9.41
C ILE A 61 -3.93 1.29 9.30
N PRO A 62 -4.29 2.13 10.28
CA PRO A 62 -3.88 3.53 10.33
C PRO A 62 -2.36 3.69 10.33
N LEU A 63 -1.86 4.85 9.87
CA LEU A 63 -0.42 5.13 9.87
C LEU A 63 0.23 5.02 11.26
N GLU A 64 -0.51 5.33 12.32
CA GLU A 64 -0.06 5.20 13.72
C GLU A 64 0.21 3.73 14.09
N GLU A 65 -0.75 2.85 13.82
CA GLU A 65 -0.64 1.41 14.04
C GLU A 65 0.42 0.77 13.13
N PHE A 66 0.58 1.28 11.91
CA PHE A 66 1.55 0.77 10.94
C PHE A 66 3.01 0.92 11.42
N ARG A 67 3.27 1.82 12.37
CA ARG A 67 4.59 1.97 13.01
C ARG A 67 4.85 0.97 14.13
N GLU A 68 3.80 0.31 14.62
CA GLU A 68 3.95 -0.59 15.76
C GLU A 68 4.62 -1.89 15.34
N ILE A 69 5.57 -2.32 16.18
CA ILE A 69 6.32 -3.57 15.98
C ILE A 69 5.36 -4.78 16.10
N SER A 70 4.36 -4.69 16.96
CA SER A 70 3.28 -5.69 17.13
C SER A 70 2.54 -5.95 15.82
N VAL A 71 2.03 -4.89 15.20
CA VAL A 71 1.31 -4.90 13.92
C VAL A 71 2.21 -5.38 12.79
N SER A 72 3.46 -4.91 12.78
CA SER A 72 4.45 -5.34 11.80
C SER A 72 4.71 -6.84 11.86
N LYS A 73 4.88 -7.40 13.07
CA LYS A 73 5.03 -8.84 13.27
C LYS A 73 3.76 -9.61 12.92
N GLN A 74 2.59 -9.11 13.30
CA GLN A 74 1.29 -9.75 13.06
C GLN A 74 0.99 -9.92 11.57
N TYR A 75 1.33 -8.92 10.76
CA TYR A 75 1.05 -8.92 9.32
C TYR A 75 2.30 -9.15 8.46
N GLY A 76 3.43 -9.49 9.08
CA GLY A 76 4.71 -9.75 8.43
C GLY A 76 5.34 -8.53 7.73
N LEU A 77 4.89 -7.31 8.06
CA LEU A 77 5.39 -6.09 7.46
C LEU A 77 6.83 -5.82 7.90
N THR A 78 7.62 -5.31 6.97
CA THR A 78 8.92 -4.70 7.24
C THR A 78 8.74 -3.19 7.07
N PRO A 79 8.33 -2.46 8.13
CA PRO A 79 8.16 -1.02 8.05
C PRO A 79 9.48 -0.37 7.65
N ASP A 80 9.48 0.26 6.48
CA ASP A 80 10.63 1.00 5.99
C ASP A 80 10.55 2.45 6.52
N PRO A 81 11.56 2.93 7.28
CA PRO A 81 11.55 4.26 7.86
C PRO A 81 11.38 5.38 6.82
N GLU A 82 11.94 5.20 5.63
CA GLU A 82 11.85 6.18 4.55
C GLU A 82 10.41 6.29 4.03
N VAL A 83 9.73 5.14 3.87
CA VAL A 83 8.32 5.09 3.45
C VAL A 83 7.44 5.72 4.52
N LEU A 84 7.65 5.38 5.79
CA LEU A 84 6.90 5.92 6.91
C LEU A 84 7.03 7.44 7.04
N ASP A 85 8.23 7.98 6.86
CA ASP A 85 8.50 9.42 6.93
C ASP A 85 7.80 10.19 5.80
N ARG A 86 7.85 9.66 4.57
CA ARG A 86 7.12 10.24 3.42
C ARG A 86 5.61 10.24 3.65
N LEU A 87 5.07 9.16 4.22
CA LEU A 87 3.66 9.04 4.53
C LEU A 87 3.21 9.99 5.65
N ASP A 88 4.05 10.19 6.67
CA ASP A 88 3.79 11.16 7.73
C ASP A 88 3.80 12.59 7.20
N THR A 89 4.80 12.89 6.37
CA THR A 89 4.96 14.20 5.75
C THR A 89 3.76 14.54 4.88
N VAL A 90 3.30 13.63 4.02
CA VAL A 90 2.12 13.90 3.18
C VAL A 90 0.83 14.01 4.01
N SER A 91 0.69 13.21 5.06
CA SER A 91 -0.44 13.28 5.98
C SER A 91 -0.52 14.66 6.65
N LYS A 92 0.60 15.16 7.18
CA LYS A 92 0.67 16.46 7.87
C LYS A 92 0.63 17.66 6.91
N ALA A 93 1.37 17.60 5.80
CA ALA A 93 1.51 18.72 4.87
C ALA A 93 0.28 18.92 3.99
N LYS A 94 -0.35 17.84 3.53
CA LYS A 94 -1.52 17.89 2.65
C LYS A 94 -2.84 17.56 3.34
N GLY A 95 -2.82 17.08 4.59
CA GLY A 95 -4.03 16.61 5.26
C GLY A 95 -4.59 15.33 4.64
N ALA A 96 -3.78 14.57 3.93
CA ALA A 96 -4.20 13.34 3.27
C ALA A 96 -4.34 12.20 4.30
N LYS A 97 -5.41 11.41 4.20
CA LYS A 97 -5.62 10.28 5.12
C LYS A 97 -4.83 9.07 4.64
N VAL A 98 -3.82 8.65 5.40
CA VAL A 98 -3.00 7.48 5.08
C VAL A 98 -3.47 6.25 5.86
N VAL A 99 -3.66 5.15 5.16
CA VAL A 99 -3.87 3.81 5.72
C VAL A 99 -3.09 2.76 4.94
N ALA A 100 -2.84 1.62 5.57
CA ALA A 100 -2.25 0.45 4.93
C ALA A 100 -3.24 -0.73 4.93
N LYS A 101 -3.09 -1.63 3.96
CA LYS A 101 -3.81 -2.90 3.89
C LYS A 101 -2.87 -3.98 3.37
N VAL A 102 -2.91 -5.13 4.03
CA VAL A 102 -2.06 -6.27 3.72
C VAL A 102 -2.91 -7.38 3.12
N TYR A 103 -2.45 -7.97 2.04
CA TYR A 103 -3.04 -9.15 1.42
C TYR A 103 -2.02 -10.29 1.39
N TRP A 104 -2.50 -11.52 1.28
CA TRP A 104 -1.67 -12.72 1.13
C TRP A 104 -2.09 -13.46 -0.14
N GLY A 105 -1.13 -13.79 -1.02
CA GLY A 105 -1.42 -14.50 -2.27
C GLY A 105 -0.61 -14.00 -3.47
N ASP A 106 -1.14 -14.21 -4.69
CA ASP A 106 -0.54 -13.66 -5.91
C ASP A 106 -0.76 -12.14 -5.95
N PRO A 107 0.30 -11.31 -6.05
CA PRO A 107 0.17 -9.86 -6.10
C PRO A 107 -0.71 -9.34 -7.23
N ARG A 108 -0.75 -10.01 -8.38
CA ARG A 108 -1.54 -9.57 -9.54
C ARG A 108 -3.03 -9.71 -9.25
N GLU A 109 -3.44 -10.82 -8.65
CA GLU A 109 -4.83 -11.07 -8.27
C GLU A 109 -5.23 -10.15 -7.11
N LYS A 110 -4.42 -10.11 -6.04
CA LYS A 110 -4.76 -9.34 -4.83
C LYS A 110 -4.79 -7.82 -5.06
N LEU A 111 -4.02 -7.29 -6.00
CA LEU A 111 -4.14 -5.89 -6.39
C LEU A 111 -5.46 -5.60 -7.10
N CYS A 112 -5.92 -6.49 -7.99
CA CYS A 112 -7.23 -6.36 -8.63
C CYS A 112 -8.37 -6.43 -7.59
N ASP A 113 -8.33 -7.42 -6.70
CA ASP A 113 -9.29 -7.54 -5.60
C ASP A 113 -9.31 -6.26 -4.74
N ALA A 114 -8.13 -5.70 -4.45
CA ALA A 114 -8.01 -4.48 -3.66
C ALA A 114 -8.68 -3.27 -4.32
N VAL A 115 -8.57 -3.13 -5.65
CA VAL A 115 -9.24 -2.06 -6.39
C VAL A 115 -10.75 -2.15 -6.21
N GLU A 116 -11.31 -3.36 -6.34
CA GLU A 116 -12.76 -3.58 -6.25
C GLU A 116 -13.31 -3.46 -4.84
N LEU A 117 -12.60 -4.01 -3.85
CA LEU A 117 -13.00 -4.03 -2.44
C LEU A 117 -12.87 -2.66 -1.78
N LEU A 118 -11.81 -1.90 -2.10
CA LEU A 118 -11.54 -0.59 -1.52
C LEU A 118 -12.16 0.56 -2.30
N LYS A 119 -12.77 0.27 -3.46
CA LYS A 119 -13.35 1.27 -4.37
C LYS A 119 -12.34 2.37 -4.70
N LEU A 120 -11.14 1.96 -5.12
CA LEU A 120 -10.07 2.89 -5.48
C LEU A 120 -10.46 3.67 -6.73
N ASP A 121 -10.24 4.99 -6.73
CA ASP A 121 -10.37 5.82 -7.93
C ASP A 121 -9.12 5.67 -8.82
N SER A 122 -7.97 5.29 -8.26
CA SER A 122 -6.73 5.05 -9.00
C SER A 122 -5.79 4.11 -8.24
N ILE A 123 -4.95 3.36 -8.97
CA ILE A 123 -3.88 2.53 -8.41
C ILE A 123 -2.54 2.86 -9.06
N VAL A 124 -1.50 3.01 -8.25
CA VAL A 124 -0.13 3.28 -8.70
C VAL A 124 0.76 2.11 -8.31
N VAL A 125 1.54 1.61 -9.26
CA VAL A 125 2.47 0.47 -9.06
C VAL A 125 3.86 0.81 -9.61
N GLY A 126 4.88 0.26 -8.96
CA GLY A 126 6.26 0.36 -9.48
C GLY A 126 6.43 -0.47 -10.75
N SER A 127 7.09 0.10 -11.76
CA SER A 127 7.50 -0.64 -12.95
C SER A 127 8.97 -1.02 -12.87
N ARG A 128 9.28 -2.29 -13.16
CA ARG A 128 10.67 -2.79 -13.25
C ARG A 128 11.32 -2.57 -14.62
N GLY A 129 10.64 -1.88 -15.54
CA GLY A 129 11.18 -1.62 -16.88
C GLY A 129 11.39 -2.87 -17.73
N LEU A 130 10.74 -3.99 -17.39
CA LEU A 130 10.78 -5.21 -18.19
C LEU A 130 9.98 -4.99 -19.47
N GLY A 131 10.68 -4.65 -20.55
CA GLY A 131 10.11 -4.60 -21.89
C GLY A 131 9.74 -6.00 -22.40
N VAL A 132 9.16 -6.04 -23.61
CA VAL A 132 8.69 -7.28 -24.27
C VAL A 132 9.80 -8.31 -24.50
N ILE A 133 11.07 -7.88 -24.47
CA ILE A 133 12.24 -8.73 -24.69
C ILE A 133 12.98 -8.90 -23.36
N LYS A 134 12.96 -10.12 -22.82
CA LYS A 134 13.99 -10.60 -21.89
C LYS A 134 15.18 -11.07 -22.73
N ARG A 135 16.32 -10.39 -22.63
CA ARG A 135 17.61 -10.93 -23.07
C ARG A 135 18.27 -11.66 -21.91
#